data_AF-A0A7V3TUT4-F1
#
_entry.id   AF-A0A7V3TUT4-F1
#
_cell.length_a   1.000
_cell.length_b   1.000
_cell.length_c   1.000
_cell.angle_alpha   90.00
_cell.angle_beta   90.00
_cell.angle_gamma   90.00
#
_symmetry.space_group_name_H-M   'P 1'
#
loop_
_entity.id
_entity.type
_entity.pdbx_description
1 polymer ?
#
loop_
_entity_poly.entity_id
_entity_poly.type
_entity_poly.pdbx_seq_one_letter_code
_entity_poly.pdbx_strand_id
1 'polypeptide(L)'
;MRHLERENPASPDFQSGVSQPLKDRADTSQDVARLLSEYVLIRRAALSWYYFVLVGCTLGGLAIGWLAASSFRQPRAVSSPANAASGERVLLSGKIRFIDAGGMGHPDTGAVVIALPARQFPDSPVPIEGLRPWDRDSAQRQRNLETLAENGGAWTTVDEAGEFSLVLPMQGDYWVLVISKNLARPKSVTEQPNRGIAELDLSQLSRYFERPGDLIGPQEYYWSRQRVEVSGGRIHHVFDGSSWSDLDKIR
;
A
#
# COMPACT_ATOMS: atom_id res chain seq x y z
N MET A 1 -16.85 -44.82 23.38
CA MET A 1 -16.41 -45.40 24.67
C MET A 1 -15.09 -44.74 25.05
N ARG A 2 -15.03 -44.07 26.22
CA ARG A 2 -13.86 -43.48 26.92
C ARG A 2 -13.21 -42.27 26.21
N HIS A 3 -12.87 -41.12 26.80
CA HIS A 3 -12.78 -40.55 28.16
C HIS A 3 -12.95 -39.01 27.96
N LEU A 4 -13.87 -38.27 28.57
CA LEU A 4 -13.82 -37.58 29.89
C LEU A 4 -12.50 -36.88 30.28
N GLU A 5 -12.68 -35.71 30.91
CA GLU A 5 -11.74 -34.90 31.74
C GLU A 5 -10.96 -33.76 31.04
N ARG A 6 -10.90 -32.52 31.56
CA ARG A 6 -11.28 -31.97 32.87
C ARG A 6 -11.31 -30.42 32.77
N GLU A 7 -12.30 -29.79 33.42
CA GLU A 7 -12.32 -28.34 33.73
C GLU A 7 -11.25 -28.00 34.78
N ASN A 8 -10.67 -26.79 34.71
CA ASN A 8 -10.06 -26.14 35.88
C ASN A 8 -10.01 -24.60 35.70
N PRO A 9 -10.95 -23.83 36.27
CA PRO A 9 -10.82 -22.38 36.42
C PRO A 9 -10.17 -22.03 37.76
N ALA A 10 -8.95 -21.50 37.72
CA ALA A 10 -8.29 -20.93 38.89
C ALA A 10 -8.83 -19.52 39.18
N SER A 11 -9.31 -19.33 40.41
CA SER A 11 -9.80 -18.07 40.96
C SER A 11 -8.63 -17.14 41.33
N PRO A 12 -8.72 -15.81 41.09
CA PRO A 12 -7.77 -14.87 41.63
C PRO A 12 -8.12 -14.51 43.09
N ASP A 13 -7.13 -14.67 43.96
CA ASP A 13 -7.16 -14.32 45.38
C ASP A 13 -7.43 -12.82 45.59
N PHE A 14 -8.49 -12.55 46.35
CA PHE A 14 -8.83 -11.22 46.85
C PHE A 14 -7.99 -10.94 48.11
N GLN A 15 -6.81 -10.33 47.95
CA GLN A 15 -6.03 -9.88 49.10
C GLN A 15 -6.65 -8.63 49.74
N SER A 16 -7.32 -8.86 50.86
CA SER A 16 -7.76 -7.86 51.81
C SER A 16 -6.60 -7.33 52.66
N GLY A 17 -6.42 -6.01 52.65
CA GLY A 17 -6.12 -5.23 53.85
C GLY A 17 -4.65 -5.05 54.25
N VAL A 18 -4.16 -3.83 54.07
CA VAL A 18 -3.22 -3.22 55.03
C VAL A 18 -3.65 -1.77 55.26
N SER A 19 -4.28 -1.54 56.41
CA SER A 19 -4.55 -0.21 56.94
C SER A 19 -3.22 0.40 57.40
N GLN A 20 -2.63 1.27 56.57
CA GLN A 20 -1.44 2.02 56.98
C GLN A 20 -1.82 3.16 57.94
N PRO A 21 -1.05 3.36 59.04
CA PRO A 21 -1.33 4.38 60.03
C PRO A 21 -1.03 5.79 59.50
N LEU A 22 -1.97 6.71 59.74
CA LEU A 22 -1.86 8.15 59.53
C LEU A 22 -0.64 8.71 60.27
N LYS A 23 0.51 8.79 59.58
CA LYS A 23 1.71 9.48 60.03
C LYS A 23 2.20 10.45 58.96
N ASP A 24 1.26 11.19 58.37
CA ASP A 24 1.55 12.02 57.22
C ASP A 24 0.72 13.31 57.23
N ARG A 25 1.00 14.19 58.21
CA ARG A 25 0.34 15.49 58.33
C ARG A 25 1.31 16.66 58.46
N ALA A 26 2.62 16.39 58.35
CA ALA A 26 3.66 17.42 58.40
C ALA A 26 4.34 17.69 57.04
N ASP A 27 4.21 16.78 56.05
CA ASP A 27 4.83 16.95 54.72
C ASP A 27 3.98 17.74 53.72
N THR A 28 2.69 17.96 54.01
CA THR A 28 1.77 18.63 53.07
C THR A 28 2.20 20.06 52.74
N SER A 29 2.93 20.77 53.62
CA SER A 29 3.38 22.13 53.31
C SER A 29 4.56 22.19 52.34
N GLN A 30 5.44 21.18 52.32
CA GLN A 30 6.55 21.13 51.36
C GLN A 30 6.09 20.63 49.98
N ASP A 31 5.15 19.69 49.95
CA ASP A 31 4.57 19.20 48.71
C ASP A 31 3.77 20.27 47.99
N VAL A 32 3.01 21.12 48.70
CA VAL A 32 2.27 22.23 48.07
C VAL A 32 3.24 23.26 47.47
N ALA A 33 4.39 23.53 48.09
CA ALA A 33 5.38 24.46 47.53
C ALA A 33 6.08 23.88 46.28
N ARG A 34 6.36 22.57 46.26
CA ARG A 34 6.88 21.88 45.06
C ARG A 34 5.87 21.87 43.93
N LEU A 35 4.60 21.55 44.24
CA LEU A 35 3.53 21.60 43.25
C LEU A 35 3.41 23.01 42.68
N LEU A 36 3.43 24.07 43.52
CA LEU A 36 3.36 25.46 43.07
C LEU A 36 4.54 25.91 42.19
N SER A 37 5.73 25.32 42.38
CA SER A 37 6.90 25.60 41.53
C SER A 37 6.81 25.00 40.12
N GLU A 38 5.89 24.07 39.90
CA GLU A 38 5.64 23.44 38.60
C GLU A 38 4.55 24.16 37.80
N TYR A 39 3.82 25.11 38.42
CA TYR A 39 2.86 25.94 37.70
C TYR A 39 3.54 27.15 37.09
N VAL A 40 3.80 27.07 35.79
CA VAL A 40 4.14 28.23 34.99
C VAL A 40 2.91 29.15 34.94
N LEU A 41 2.97 30.27 35.65
CA LEU A 41 1.94 31.32 35.62
C LEU A 41 1.95 32.01 34.26
N ILE A 42 1.28 31.41 33.28
CA ILE A 42 1.12 32.01 31.95
C ILE A 42 0.05 33.10 32.05
N ARG A 43 0.45 34.33 31.68
CA ARG A 43 -0.47 35.48 31.62
C ARG A 43 -1.59 35.16 30.64
N ARG A 44 -2.86 35.34 31.02
CA ARG A 44 -4.03 34.99 30.19
C ARG A 44 -3.96 35.60 28.77
N ALA A 45 -3.42 36.80 28.64
CA ALA A 45 -3.20 37.46 27.34
C ALA A 45 -2.21 36.70 26.45
N ALA A 46 -1.16 36.11 27.02
CA ALA A 46 -0.20 35.29 26.27
C ALA A 46 -0.88 34.00 25.76
N LEU A 47 -1.75 33.39 26.57
CA LEU A 47 -2.51 32.21 26.15
C LEU A 47 -3.44 32.53 24.97
N SER A 48 -4.18 33.64 25.02
CA SER A 48 -5.04 34.08 23.91
C SER A 48 -4.25 34.32 22.62
N TRP A 49 -3.03 34.88 22.73
CA TRP A 49 -2.14 35.08 21.58
C TRP A 49 -1.70 33.75 20.95
N TYR A 50 -1.27 32.77 21.76
CA TYR A 50 -0.89 31.45 21.26
C TYR A 50 -2.04 30.75 20.51
N TYR A 51 -3.26 30.80 21.05
CA TYR A 51 -4.44 30.27 20.37
C TYR A 51 -4.70 30.96 19.03
N PHE A 52 -4.57 32.28 18.98
CA PHE A 52 -4.76 33.04 17.75
C PHE A 52 -3.73 32.66 16.68
N VAL A 53 -2.46 32.48 17.05
CA VAL A 53 -1.40 32.03 16.14
C VAL A 53 -1.66 30.61 15.63
N LEU A 54 -2.04 29.67 16.51
CA LEU A 54 -2.35 28.29 16.11
C LEU A 54 -3.54 28.21 15.15
N VAL A 55 -4.62 28.94 15.45
CA VAL A 55 -5.80 29.00 14.57
C VAL A 55 -5.46 29.69 13.25
N GLY A 56 -4.69 30.78 13.29
CA GLY A 56 -4.22 31.47 12.08
C GLY A 56 -3.35 30.58 11.19
N CYS A 57 -2.41 29.82 11.78
CA CYS A 57 -1.55 28.90 11.04
C CYS A 57 -2.34 27.75 10.40
N THR A 58 -3.30 27.17 11.12
CA THR A 58 -4.14 26.08 10.59
C THR A 58 -5.04 26.55 9.45
N LEU A 59 -5.70 27.71 9.60
CA LEU A 59 -6.53 28.30 8.54
C LEU A 59 -5.70 28.77 7.34
N GLY A 60 -4.51 29.34 7.58
CA GLY A 60 -3.59 29.73 6.52
C GLY A 60 -3.10 28.53 5.71
N GLY A 61 -2.69 27.46 6.37
CA GLY A 61 -2.29 26.21 5.71
C GLY A 61 -3.42 25.59 4.90
N LEU A 62 -4.65 25.61 5.44
CA LEU A 62 -5.84 25.14 4.73
C LEU A 62 -6.13 25.97 3.47
N ALA A 63 -6.05 27.30 3.57
CA ALA A 63 -6.28 28.20 2.43
C ALA A 63 -5.24 28.00 1.32
N ILE A 64 -3.96 27.86 1.69
CA ILE A 64 -2.87 27.57 0.74
C ILE A 64 -3.08 26.21 0.08
N GLY A 65 -3.41 25.18 0.88
CA GLY A 65 -3.71 23.84 0.37
C GLY A 65 -4.92 23.82 -0.56
N TRP A 66 -5.97 24.59 -0.24
CA TRP A 66 -7.16 24.71 -1.07
C TRP A 66 -6.88 25.43 -2.40
N LEU A 67 -6.08 26.51 -2.36
CA LEU A 67 -5.62 27.20 -3.57
C LEU A 67 -4.79 26.28 -4.45
N ALA A 68 -3.82 25.55 -3.89
CA ALA A 68 -3.02 24.58 -4.64
C ALA A 68 -3.87 23.43 -5.22
N ALA A 69 -4.86 22.94 -4.47
CA ALA A 69 -5.79 21.91 -4.93
C ALA A 69 -6.76 22.42 -6.01
N SER A 70 -7.10 23.72 -6.01
CA SER A 70 -7.95 24.33 -7.04
C SER A 70 -7.23 24.45 -8.38
N SER A 71 -5.95 24.80 -8.37
CA SER A 71 -5.11 24.89 -9.58
C SER A 71 -4.83 23.52 -10.23
N PHE A 72 -4.95 22.43 -9.46
CA PHE A 72 -4.84 21.05 -9.96
C PHE A 72 -6.17 20.43 -10.42
N ARG A 73 -7.27 21.20 -10.44
CA ARG A 73 -8.44 20.80 -11.22
C ARG A 73 -8.11 20.99 -12.70
N GLN A 74 -7.36 20.03 -13.27
CA GLN A 74 -7.35 19.83 -14.72
C GLN A 74 -8.81 19.90 -15.17
N PRO A 75 -9.16 20.77 -16.14
CA PRO A 75 -10.50 20.76 -16.69
C PRO A 75 -10.78 19.32 -17.06
N ARG A 76 -11.81 18.75 -16.42
CA ARG A 76 -12.41 17.50 -16.85
C ARG A 76 -12.91 17.85 -18.25
N ALA A 77 -12.06 17.59 -19.25
CA ALA A 77 -12.48 17.60 -20.63
C ALA A 77 -13.68 16.68 -20.63
N VAL A 78 -14.85 17.28 -20.78
CA VAL A 78 -16.08 16.55 -21.04
C VAL A 78 -15.80 15.99 -22.42
N SER A 79 -15.23 14.78 -22.45
CA SER A 79 -14.99 14.04 -23.66
C SER A 79 -16.33 13.98 -24.36
N SER A 80 -16.44 14.73 -25.45
CA SER A 80 -17.58 14.67 -26.34
C SER A 80 -17.80 13.19 -26.67
N PRO A 81 -19.00 12.62 -26.43
CA PRO A 81 -19.25 11.18 -26.62
C PRO A 81 -19.17 10.72 -28.08
N ALA A 82 -18.75 11.59 -29.01
CA ALA A 82 -18.75 11.33 -30.45
C ALA A 82 -17.41 10.81 -31.02
N ASN A 83 -16.36 10.62 -30.21
CA ASN A 83 -15.08 10.08 -30.69
C ASN A 83 -14.52 8.90 -29.87
N ALA A 84 -15.35 8.25 -29.07
CA ALA A 84 -14.98 7.10 -28.23
C ALA A 84 -14.96 5.74 -28.98
N ALA A 85 -14.90 5.73 -30.31
CA ALA A 85 -15.17 4.52 -31.10
C ALA A 85 -14.11 4.16 -32.15
N SER A 86 -12.95 4.81 -32.17
CA SER A 86 -11.75 4.18 -32.73
C SER A 86 -10.79 3.89 -31.58
N GLY A 87 -11.03 2.77 -30.89
CA GLY A 87 -10.17 2.23 -29.85
C GLY A 87 -8.82 1.86 -30.44
N GLU A 88 -7.97 2.85 -30.66
CA GLU A 88 -6.61 2.65 -31.12
C GLU A 88 -5.86 1.91 -30.00
N ARG A 89 -5.38 0.71 -30.34
CA ARG A 89 -4.60 -0.10 -29.43
C ARG A 89 -3.31 0.64 -29.09
N VAL A 90 -2.99 0.70 -27.81
CA VAL A 90 -1.82 1.44 -27.33
C VAL A 90 -0.77 0.48 -26.81
N LEU A 91 0.49 0.74 -27.13
CA LEU A 91 1.62 -0.06 -26.65
C LEU A 91 2.17 0.52 -25.33
N LEU A 92 2.15 -0.29 -24.28
CA LEU A 92 2.89 -0.07 -23.07
C LEU A 92 4.16 -0.93 -23.11
N SER A 93 5.33 -0.31 -23.11
CA SER A 93 6.61 -1.03 -23.11
C SER A 93 7.48 -0.58 -21.95
N GLY A 94 8.54 -1.33 -21.65
CA GLY A 94 9.39 -0.96 -20.53
C GLY A 94 10.52 -1.91 -20.26
N LYS A 95 11.27 -1.61 -19.19
CA LYS A 95 12.33 -2.48 -18.67
C LYS A 95 12.16 -2.71 -17.19
N ILE A 96 12.24 -3.98 -16.78
CA ILE A 96 12.21 -4.43 -15.39
C ILE A 96 13.55 -5.08 -15.06
N ARG A 97 14.18 -4.58 -14.01
CA ARG A 97 15.45 -5.09 -13.48
C ARG A 97 15.32 -5.31 -11.98
N PHE A 98 16.22 -6.11 -11.42
CA PHE A 98 16.39 -6.22 -9.98
C PHE A 98 17.86 -6.07 -9.61
N ILE A 99 18.12 -5.61 -8.40
CA ILE A 99 19.46 -5.53 -7.82
C ILE A 99 19.66 -6.76 -6.92
N ASP A 100 20.71 -7.53 -7.18
CA ASP A 100 21.06 -8.68 -6.36
C ASP A 100 21.69 -8.27 -5.01
N ALA A 101 21.96 -9.25 -4.15
CA ALA A 101 22.61 -8.99 -2.86
C ALA A 101 24.01 -8.37 -2.96
N GLY A 102 24.66 -8.48 -4.13
CA GLY A 102 25.95 -7.87 -4.44
C GLY A 102 25.85 -6.43 -4.97
N GLY A 103 24.64 -5.89 -5.11
CA GLY A 103 24.41 -4.55 -5.66
C GLY A 103 24.46 -4.49 -7.19
N MET A 104 24.55 -5.63 -7.88
CA MET A 104 24.56 -5.68 -9.35
C MET A 104 23.14 -5.77 -9.91
N GLY A 105 22.87 -4.95 -10.94
CA GLY A 105 21.56 -4.89 -11.58
C GLY A 105 21.40 -5.89 -12.72
N HIS A 106 20.47 -6.83 -12.59
CA HIS A 106 20.17 -7.87 -13.57
C HIS A 106 18.78 -7.68 -14.21
N PRO A 107 18.56 -8.13 -15.45
CA PRO A 107 17.22 -8.28 -16.02
C PRO A 107 16.33 -9.19 -15.16
N ASP A 108 15.07 -8.81 -14.92
CA ASP A 108 14.13 -9.63 -14.14
C ASP A 108 13.33 -10.57 -15.06
N THR A 109 14.04 -11.47 -15.73
CA THR A 109 13.48 -12.39 -16.74
C THR A 109 12.34 -13.23 -16.16
N GLY A 110 11.17 -13.16 -16.79
CA GLY A 110 9.94 -13.85 -16.40
C GLY A 110 9.17 -13.19 -15.26
N ALA A 111 9.54 -11.98 -14.83
CA ALA A 111 8.65 -11.14 -14.04
C ALA A 111 7.32 -10.93 -14.78
N VAL A 112 6.24 -10.75 -14.04
CA VAL A 112 4.90 -10.55 -14.60
C VAL A 112 4.55 -9.07 -14.57
N VAL A 113 3.99 -8.58 -15.67
CA VAL A 113 3.43 -7.24 -15.78
C VAL A 113 1.94 -7.35 -16.12
N ILE A 114 1.10 -6.75 -15.27
CA ILE A 114 -0.36 -6.71 -15.46
C ILE A 114 -0.79 -5.24 -15.50
N ALA A 115 -1.55 -4.87 -16.52
CA ALA A 115 -2.18 -3.55 -16.62
C ALA A 115 -3.70 -3.68 -16.50
N LEU A 116 -4.31 -2.81 -15.71
CA LEU A 116 -5.74 -2.82 -15.40
C LEU A 116 -6.32 -1.42 -15.57
N PRO A 117 -7.47 -1.21 -16.23
CA PRO A 117 -8.03 0.13 -16.36
C PRO A 117 -8.39 0.72 -14.99
N ALA A 118 -8.00 1.97 -14.72
CA ALA A 118 -8.19 2.58 -13.40
C ALA A 118 -9.66 2.93 -13.07
N ARG A 119 -10.56 2.87 -14.05
CA ARG A 119 -11.98 3.27 -13.93
C ARG A 119 -12.96 2.19 -14.41
N GLN A 120 -12.47 1.03 -14.78
CA GLN A 120 -13.29 -0.13 -15.16
C GLN A 120 -12.89 -1.26 -14.22
N PHE A 121 -13.88 -1.88 -13.59
CA PHE A 121 -13.69 -2.98 -12.66
C PHE A 121 -14.46 -4.18 -13.18
N PRO A 122 -13.95 -5.40 -12.98
CA PRO A 122 -14.68 -6.59 -13.35
C PRO A 122 -15.90 -6.78 -12.44
N ASP A 123 -16.97 -7.36 -12.99
CA ASP A 123 -18.20 -7.67 -12.22
C ASP A 123 -17.92 -8.69 -11.09
N SER A 124 -16.89 -9.50 -11.25
CA SER A 124 -16.37 -10.42 -10.24
C SER A 124 -14.84 -10.41 -10.28
N PRO A 125 -14.15 -10.44 -9.12
CA PRO A 125 -12.70 -10.45 -9.11
C PRO A 125 -12.12 -11.63 -9.91
N VAL A 126 -11.03 -11.40 -10.63
CA VAL A 126 -10.40 -12.38 -11.52
C VAL A 126 -9.64 -13.42 -10.67
N PRO A 127 -9.84 -14.72 -10.92
CA PRO A 127 -9.03 -15.77 -10.29
C PRO A 127 -7.55 -15.63 -10.66
N ILE A 128 -6.66 -15.99 -9.73
CA ILE A 128 -5.22 -15.67 -9.84
C ILE A 128 -4.40 -16.78 -10.50
N GLU A 129 -4.99 -17.95 -10.73
CA GLU A 129 -4.31 -19.12 -11.27
C GLU A 129 -3.78 -18.85 -12.68
N GLY A 130 -2.49 -19.13 -12.89
CA GLY A 130 -1.83 -18.90 -14.17
C GLY A 130 -1.32 -17.49 -14.36
N LEU A 131 -1.69 -16.53 -13.50
CA LEU A 131 -1.26 -15.13 -13.61
C LEU A 131 0.03 -14.83 -12.83
N ARG A 132 0.48 -15.76 -11.97
CA ARG A 132 1.66 -15.57 -11.11
C ARG A 132 2.95 -15.90 -11.86
N PRO A 133 4.09 -15.25 -11.55
CA PRO A 133 5.39 -15.53 -12.18
C PRO A 133 5.85 -17.00 -12.09
N TRP A 134 5.43 -17.71 -11.04
CA TRP A 134 5.81 -19.11 -10.78
C TRP A 134 4.77 -20.12 -11.24
N ASP A 135 3.64 -19.68 -11.80
CA ASP A 135 2.64 -20.60 -12.30
C ASP A 135 3.12 -21.27 -13.60
N ARG A 136 2.85 -22.58 -13.70
CA ARG A 136 3.03 -23.31 -14.95
C ARG A 136 1.90 -22.98 -15.91
N ASP A 137 2.18 -23.23 -17.19
CA ASP A 137 1.14 -23.13 -18.20
C ASP A 137 0.00 -24.09 -17.93
N SER A 138 -1.22 -23.58 -18.03
CA SER A 138 -2.44 -24.30 -17.67
C SER A 138 -3.62 -23.79 -18.47
N ALA A 139 -4.61 -24.64 -18.70
CA ALA A 139 -5.85 -24.22 -19.36
C ALA A 139 -6.59 -23.12 -18.58
N GLN A 140 -6.38 -23.03 -17.26
CA GLN A 140 -6.96 -21.98 -16.43
C GLN A 140 -6.33 -20.62 -16.70
N ARG A 141 -5.03 -20.57 -17.02
CA ARG A 141 -4.34 -19.33 -17.41
C ARG A 141 -5.06 -18.68 -18.58
N GLN A 142 -5.31 -19.42 -19.65
CA GLN A 142 -5.92 -18.86 -20.86
C GLN A 142 -7.31 -18.25 -20.57
N ARG A 143 -8.14 -18.93 -19.78
CA ARG A 143 -9.43 -18.39 -19.34
C ARG A 143 -9.29 -17.11 -18.53
N ASN A 144 -8.38 -17.10 -17.56
CA ASN A 144 -8.17 -15.94 -16.70
C ASN A 144 -7.59 -14.75 -17.50
N LEU A 145 -6.76 -15.01 -18.52
CA LEU A 145 -6.25 -14.00 -19.45
C LEU A 145 -7.34 -13.43 -20.35
N GLU A 146 -8.27 -14.27 -20.83
CA GLU A 146 -9.44 -13.83 -21.59
C GLU A 146 -10.34 -12.95 -20.72
N THR A 147 -10.66 -13.37 -19.50
CA THR A 147 -11.43 -12.55 -18.54
C THR A 147 -10.72 -11.23 -18.25
N LEU A 148 -9.39 -11.23 -18.07
CA LEU A 148 -8.62 -10.01 -17.89
C LEU A 148 -8.75 -9.07 -19.10
N ALA A 149 -8.65 -9.61 -20.32
CA ALA A 149 -8.76 -8.87 -21.56
C ALA A 149 -10.16 -8.30 -21.82
N GLU A 150 -11.21 -9.06 -21.51
CA GLU A 150 -12.62 -8.62 -21.59
C GLU A 150 -12.89 -7.41 -20.68
N ASN A 151 -12.19 -7.34 -19.55
CA ASN A 151 -12.25 -6.22 -18.61
C ASN A 151 -11.28 -5.08 -18.94
N GLY A 152 -10.70 -5.10 -20.14
CA GLY A 152 -9.78 -4.07 -20.64
C GLY A 152 -8.37 -4.13 -20.05
N GLY A 153 -8.06 -5.18 -19.29
CA GLY A 153 -6.73 -5.45 -18.76
C GLY A 153 -5.85 -6.20 -19.75
N ALA A 154 -4.57 -6.33 -19.41
CA ALA A 154 -3.62 -7.11 -20.19
C ALA A 154 -2.51 -7.66 -19.29
N TRP A 155 -1.90 -8.77 -19.69
CA TRP A 155 -0.83 -9.45 -18.96
C TRP A 155 0.31 -9.81 -19.92
N THR A 156 1.55 -9.72 -19.46
CA THR A 156 2.73 -10.19 -20.18
C THR A 156 3.83 -10.60 -19.21
N THR A 157 4.84 -11.29 -19.73
CA THR A 157 6.08 -11.61 -19.01
C THR A 157 7.24 -10.82 -19.57
N VAL A 158 8.16 -10.46 -18.68
CA VAL A 158 9.44 -9.83 -19.02
C VAL A 158 10.36 -10.84 -19.70
N ASP A 159 11.03 -10.43 -20.77
CA ASP A 159 11.95 -11.26 -21.55
C ASP A 159 13.36 -11.35 -20.94
N GLU A 160 14.29 -12.01 -21.65
CA GLU A 160 15.68 -12.21 -21.22
C GLU A 160 16.50 -10.91 -21.13
N ALA A 161 16.13 -9.88 -21.89
CA ALA A 161 16.76 -8.57 -21.84
C ALA A 161 16.17 -7.68 -20.73
N GLY A 162 15.15 -8.18 -20.02
CA GLY A 162 14.44 -7.43 -19.00
C GLY A 162 13.42 -6.49 -19.62
N GLU A 163 13.07 -6.67 -20.89
CA GLU A 163 12.13 -5.84 -21.62
C GLU A 163 10.74 -6.47 -21.61
N PHE A 164 9.71 -5.65 -21.74
CA PHE A 164 8.35 -6.12 -21.94
C PHE A 164 7.61 -5.21 -22.92
N SER A 165 6.60 -5.78 -23.56
CA SER A 165 5.67 -5.08 -24.44
C SER A 165 4.27 -5.62 -24.20
N LEU A 166 3.33 -4.71 -23.95
CA LEU A 166 1.95 -5.01 -23.59
C LEU A 166 1.02 -4.13 -24.42
N VAL A 167 0.07 -4.75 -25.13
CA VAL A 167 -0.89 -4.01 -25.96
C VAL A 167 -2.18 -3.82 -25.18
N LEU A 168 -2.58 -2.56 -24.99
CA LEU A 168 -3.79 -2.15 -24.29
C LEU A 168 -4.89 -1.79 -25.30
N PRO A 169 -6.17 -2.02 -24.97
CA PRO A 169 -7.28 -1.78 -25.90
C PRO A 169 -7.52 -0.29 -26.17
N MET A 170 -7.13 0.60 -25.25
CA MET A 170 -7.34 2.04 -25.37
C MET A 170 -6.31 2.84 -24.57
N GLN A 171 -6.15 4.12 -24.91
CA GLN A 171 -5.43 5.07 -24.06
C GLN A 171 -6.21 5.38 -22.78
N GLY A 172 -5.50 5.75 -21.70
CA GLY A 172 -6.14 6.15 -20.46
C GLY A 172 -5.28 5.95 -19.22
N ASP A 173 -5.92 6.03 -18.06
CA ASP A 173 -5.26 5.73 -16.79
C ASP A 173 -5.38 4.23 -16.51
N TYR A 174 -4.24 3.59 -16.28
CA TYR A 174 -4.12 2.18 -15.91
C TYR A 174 -3.43 2.04 -14.57
N TRP A 175 -3.85 1.08 -13.77
CA TRP A 175 -2.99 0.54 -12.73
C TRP A 175 -2.08 -0.52 -13.31
N VAL A 176 -0.79 -0.45 -12.98
CA VAL A 176 0.21 -1.40 -13.42
C VAL A 176 0.77 -2.12 -12.20
N LEU A 177 0.60 -3.44 -12.20
CA LEU A 177 1.22 -4.36 -11.25
C LEU A 177 2.41 -5.02 -11.93
N VAL A 178 3.58 -4.89 -11.33
CA VAL A 178 4.76 -5.67 -11.68
C VAL A 178 5.07 -6.58 -10.51
N ILE A 179 5.24 -7.87 -10.75
CA ILE A 179 5.63 -8.86 -9.73
C ILE A 179 6.97 -9.43 -10.16
N SER A 180 7.99 -9.24 -9.32
CA SER A 180 9.32 -9.79 -9.58
C SER A 180 9.27 -11.31 -9.64
N LYS A 181 10.11 -11.91 -10.47
CA LYS A 181 10.33 -13.37 -10.44
C LYS A 181 11.53 -13.75 -9.59
N ASN A 182 12.54 -12.87 -9.53
CA ASN A 182 13.84 -13.18 -8.97
C ASN A 182 14.10 -12.51 -7.62
N LEU A 183 13.37 -11.45 -7.25
CA LEU A 183 13.52 -10.78 -5.97
C LEU A 183 12.38 -11.13 -5.02
N ALA A 184 12.70 -11.88 -3.97
CA ALA A 184 11.79 -12.22 -2.89
C ALA A 184 11.79 -11.15 -1.78
N ARG A 185 10.63 -10.93 -1.17
CA ARG A 185 10.47 -10.15 0.04
C ARG A 185 11.03 -10.89 1.25
N PRO A 186 11.53 -10.17 2.28
CA PRO A 186 11.97 -10.80 3.52
C PRO A 186 10.85 -11.60 4.19
N LYS A 187 11.21 -12.73 4.82
CA LYS A 187 10.23 -13.55 5.56
C LYS A 187 9.50 -12.76 6.64
N SER A 188 10.22 -11.88 7.34
CA SER A 188 9.71 -10.97 8.37
C SER A 188 8.59 -10.06 7.87
N VAL A 189 8.53 -9.78 6.57
CA VAL A 189 7.47 -9.01 5.90
C VAL A 189 6.34 -9.93 5.45
N THR A 190 6.67 -11.06 4.82
CA THR A 190 5.65 -11.99 4.29
C THR A 190 4.84 -12.71 5.36
N GLU A 191 5.36 -12.84 6.58
CA GLU A 191 4.67 -13.43 7.74
C GLU A 191 3.73 -12.44 8.44
N GLN A 192 3.77 -11.15 8.10
CA GLN A 192 2.86 -10.15 8.63
C GLN A 192 1.43 -10.34 8.08
N PRO A 193 0.41 -9.75 8.73
CA PRO A 193 -0.92 -9.65 8.14
C PRO A 193 -0.87 -9.11 6.71
N ASN A 194 -1.75 -9.61 5.84
CA ASN A 194 -1.79 -9.25 4.42
C ASN A 194 -0.46 -9.51 3.67
N ARG A 195 0.42 -10.36 4.23
CA ARG A 195 1.75 -10.67 3.69
C ARG A 195 2.62 -9.43 3.46
N GLY A 196 2.47 -8.41 4.30
CA GLY A 196 3.23 -7.17 4.20
C GLY A 196 2.96 -6.36 2.92
N ILE A 197 1.79 -6.55 2.30
CA ILE A 197 1.28 -5.66 1.25
C ILE A 197 0.69 -4.43 1.93
N ALA A 198 0.96 -3.24 1.38
CA ALA A 198 0.37 -2.02 1.93
C ALA A 198 -1.16 -2.07 1.88
N GLU A 199 -1.83 -1.62 2.94
CA GLU A 199 -3.31 -1.70 3.06
C GLU A 199 -4.02 -0.99 1.88
N LEU A 200 -3.47 0.14 1.43
CA LEU A 200 -3.99 0.87 0.28
C LEU A 200 -3.91 0.02 -1.00
N ASP A 201 -2.76 -0.58 -1.28
CA ASP A 201 -2.54 -1.43 -2.45
C ASP A 201 -3.45 -2.66 -2.40
N LEU A 202 -3.54 -3.31 -1.23
CA LEU A 202 -4.41 -4.46 -1.02
C LEU A 202 -5.88 -4.11 -1.32
N SER A 203 -6.35 -2.97 -0.81
CA SER A 203 -7.73 -2.51 -1.03
C SER A 203 -8.03 -2.20 -2.51
N GLN A 204 -7.02 -1.81 -3.28
CA GLN A 204 -7.14 -1.55 -4.71
C GLN A 204 -7.09 -2.85 -5.51
N LEU A 205 -6.12 -3.73 -5.22
CA LEU A 205 -5.96 -5.02 -5.88
C LEU A 205 -7.15 -5.95 -5.64
N SER A 206 -7.76 -5.90 -4.44
CA SER A 206 -8.94 -6.71 -4.10
C SER A 206 -10.18 -6.37 -4.95
N ARG A 207 -10.18 -5.24 -5.67
CA ARG A 207 -11.24 -4.89 -6.63
C ARG A 207 -11.10 -5.63 -7.95
N TYR A 208 -9.91 -6.15 -8.24
CA TYR A 208 -9.58 -6.80 -9.50
C TYR A 208 -9.32 -8.30 -9.35
N PHE A 209 -8.83 -8.74 -8.19
CA PHE A 209 -8.40 -10.13 -7.97
C PHE A 209 -9.00 -10.72 -6.69
N GLU A 210 -9.33 -12.02 -6.72
CA GLU A 210 -9.94 -12.70 -5.56
C GLU A 210 -8.99 -12.78 -4.34
N ARG A 211 -7.70 -12.99 -4.59
CA ARG A 211 -6.68 -13.25 -3.55
C ARG A 211 -5.38 -12.52 -3.86
N PRO A 212 -5.35 -11.18 -3.75
CA PRO A 212 -4.19 -10.39 -4.18
C PRO A 212 -2.90 -10.73 -3.39
N GLY A 213 -3.02 -11.11 -2.12
CA GLY A 213 -1.88 -11.61 -1.34
C GLY A 213 -1.27 -12.90 -1.87
N ASP A 214 -2.06 -13.76 -2.50
CA ASP A 214 -1.59 -14.99 -3.16
C ASP A 214 -1.11 -14.76 -4.59
N LEU A 215 -1.63 -13.73 -5.26
CA LEU A 215 -1.13 -13.27 -6.56
C LEU A 215 0.32 -12.76 -6.44
N ILE A 216 0.58 -11.88 -5.47
CA ILE A 216 1.92 -11.33 -5.21
C ILE A 216 2.82 -12.37 -4.52
N GLY A 217 2.26 -13.16 -3.60
CA GLY A 217 2.99 -14.20 -2.90
C GLY A 217 4.22 -13.66 -2.15
N PRO A 218 5.36 -14.38 -2.16
CA PRO A 218 6.57 -13.95 -1.46
C PRO A 218 7.44 -12.98 -2.29
N GLN A 219 7.02 -12.58 -3.49
CA GLN A 219 7.86 -11.77 -4.38
C GLN A 219 7.74 -10.28 -4.08
N GLU A 220 8.76 -9.52 -4.48
CA GLU A 220 8.70 -8.06 -4.55
C GLU A 220 7.66 -7.63 -5.59
N TYR A 221 6.95 -6.54 -5.34
CA TYR A 221 5.98 -6.01 -6.28
C TYR A 221 6.03 -4.50 -6.37
N TYR A 222 5.62 -3.99 -7.53
CA TYR A 222 5.42 -2.58 -7.79
C TYR A 222 3.98 -2.36 -8.25
N TRP A 223 3.26 -1.49 -7.55
CA TRP A 223 1.89 -1.13 -7.87
C TRP A 223 1.77 0.38 -8.03
N SER A 224 1.41 0.84 -9.22
CA SER A 224 1.34 2.27 -9.50
C SER A 224 0.36 2.59 -10.62
N ARG A 225 -0.18 3.82 -10.59
CA ARG A 225 -1.05 4.33 -11.63
C ARG A 225 -0.23 5.01 -12.71
N GLN A 226 -0.43 4.58 -13.95
CA GLN A 226 0.25 5.09 -15.13
C GLN A 226 -0.79 5.63 -16.13
N ARG A 227 -0.50 6.78 -16.72
CA ARG A 227 -1.27 7.28 -17.87
C ARG A 227 -0.61 6.79 -19.14
N VAL A 228 -1.37 6.12 -19.98
CA VAL A 228 -0.90 5.57 -21.26
C VAL A 228 -1.58 6.36 -22.39
N GLU A 229 -0.77 6.89 -23.31
CA GLU A 229 -1.17 7.71 -24.45
C GLU A 229 -0.79 7.01 -25.76
N VAL A 230 -1.36 7.42 -26.90
CA VAL A 230 -1.10 6.78 -28.23
C VAL A 230 0.39 6.71 -28.60
N SER A 231 1.19 7.69 -28.16
CA SER A 231 2.66 7.68 -28.34
C SER A 231 3.38 6.53 -27.63
N GLY A 232 2.64 5.77 -26.81
CA GLY A 232 3.11 4.70 -25.96
C GLY A 232 3.47 5.18 -24.57
N GLY A 233 3.27 4.31 -23.59
CA GLY A 233 3.81 4.46 -22.24
C GLY A 233 5.15 3.75 -22.13
N ARG A 234 6.09 4.33 -21.36
CA ARG A 234 7.34 3.64 -21.01
C ARG A 234 7.50 3.54 -19.50
N ILE A 235 7.69 2.32 -19.01
CA ILE A 235 7.94 2.05 -17.59
C ILE A 235 9.37 1.53 -17.42
N HIS A 236 10.13 2.18 -16.56
CA HIS A 236 11.41 1.65 -16.09
C HIS A 236 11.28 1.43 -14.59
N HIS A 237 11.42 0.18 -14.17
CA HIS A 237 11.41 -0.16 -12.76
C HIS A 237 12.62 -1.02 -12.43
N VAL A 238 13.25 -0.69 -11.30
CA VAL A 238 14.36 -1.44 -10.74
C VAL A 238 13.96 -1.81 -9.33
N PHE A 239 13.87 -3.10 -9.06
CA PHE A 239 13.64 -3.61 -7.72
C PHE A 239 14.96 -3.59 -6.94
N ASP A 240 15.02 -2.81 -5.87
CA ASP A 240 16.16 -2.76 -4.97
C ASP A 240 15.73 -3.25 -3.59
N GLY A 241 16.17 -4.45 -3.20
CA GLY A 241 15.81 -5.05 -1.90
C GLY A 241 16.24 -4.21 -0.67
N SER A 242 16.96 -3.10 -0.89
CA SER A 242 17.34 -2.09 0.10
C SER A 242 16.15 -1.45 0.80
N SER A 243 14.98 -1.31 0.16
CA SER A 243 13.81 -0.67 0.76
C SER A 243 13.36 -1.34 2.08
N TRP A 244 13.61 -2.64 2.23
CA TRP A 244 13.30 -3.40 3.44
C TRP A 244 14.37 -3.30 4.53
N SER A 245 15.63 -3.07 4.17
CA SER A 245 16.75 -3.07 5.11
C SER A 245 16.68 -1.96 6.17
N ASP A 246 15.92 -0.90 5.91
CA ASP A 246 15.71 0.19 6.87
C ASP A 246 14.57 -0.10 7.87
N LEU A 247 13.66 -1.02 7.56
CA LEU A 247 12.59 -1.41 8.49
C LEU A 247 13.10 -2.34 9.60
N ASP A 248 14.09 -3.20 9.30
CA ASP A 248 14.68 -4.10 10.30
C ASP A 248 15.53 -3.35 11.34
N LYS A 249 15.98 -2.10 11.06
CA LYS A 249 16.74 -1.28 12.02
C LYS A 249 15.87 -0.58 13.07
N ILE A 250 14.55 -0.61 12.92
CA ILE A 250 13.59 0.10 13.78
C ILE A 250 13.05 -0.80 14.90
N ARG A 251 13.48 -2.08 14.97
CA ARG A 251 13.01 -3.05 15.96
C ARG A 251 14.11 -3.42 16.96
#